data_AF-A0A7W0ICS6-F1
#
_entry.id   AF-A0A7W0ICS6-F1
#
_cell.length_a   1.000
_cell.length_b   1.000
_cell.length_c   1.000
_cell.angle_alpha   90.00
_cell.angle_beta   90.00
_cell.angle_gamma   90.00
#
_symmetry.space_group_name_H-M   'P 1'
#
loop_
_entity.id
_entity.type
_entity.pdbx_description
1 polymer ?
#
loop_
_entity_poly.entity_id
_entity_poly.type
_entity_poly.pdbx_seq_one_letter_code
_entity_poly.pdbx_strand_id
1 'polypeptide(L)'
;MDRLLPDPRTPVGYRRDGRPTFPILSADPTDASNDQLPDPAAPPSAAPAAPAVQPMDQETLSKLLARERQQGERASVRKLVERRCHVG
;
A
#
# COMPACT_ATOMS: atom_id res chain seq x y z
N MET A 1 10.30 16.82 21.95
CA MET A 1 9.49 16.04 22.90
C MET A 1 9.62 14.60 22.50
N ASP A 2 10.57 13.87 23.10
CA ASP A 2 10.76 12.45 22.82
C ASP A 2 9.61 11.68 23.46
N ARG A 3 8.52 11.53 22.69
CA ARG A 3 7.42 10.67 23.07
C ARG A 3 7.99 9.25 23.05
N LEU A 4 8.16 8.64 24.22
CA LEU A 4 8.62 7.25 24.32
C LEU A 4 7.68 6.39 23.46
N LEU A 5 8.18 5.88 22.34
CA LEU A 5 7.41 4.94 21.53
C LEU A 5 7.13 3.70 22.40
N PRO A 6 5.91 3.15 22.34
CA PRO A 6 5.62 1.89 23.01
C PRO A 6 6.60 0.81 22.53
N ASP A 7 6.94 -0.14 23.42
CA ASP A 7 7.87 -1.23 23.09
C ASP A 7 7.45 -1.91 21.77
N PRO A 8 8.35 -2.11 20.79
CA PRO A 8 8.08 -2.83 19.54
C PRO A 8 7.28 -4.12 19.68
N ARG A 9 7.45 -4.80 20.82
CA ARG A 9 6.84 -6.09 21.11
C ARG A 9 5.54 -5.98 21.88
N THR A 10 5.10 -4.78 22.23
CA THR A 10 3.79 -4.57 22.85
C THR A 10 2.74 -4.46 21.75
N PRO A 11 1.73 -5.35 21.73
CA PRO A 11 0.65 -5.26 20.77
C PRO A 11 -0.16 -3.98 21.00
N VAL A 12 -0.46 -3.25 19.92
CA VAL A 12 -1.30 -2.04 19.93
C VAL A 12 -2.79 -2.36 19.78
N GLY A 13 -3.13 -3.62 19.52
CA GLY A 13 -4.50 -4.11 19.42
C GLY A 13 -4.56 -5.55 18.92
N TYR A 14 -5.78 -6.04 18.70
CA TYR A 14 -6.05 -7.39 18.19
C TYR A 14 -7.00 -7.34 17.00
N ARG A 15 -6.74 -8.21 16.02
CA ARG A 15 -7.60 -8.43 14.86
C ARG A 15 -8.83 -9.26 15.27
N ARG A 16 -9.84 -9.34 14.38
CA ARG A 16 -11.05 -10.15 14.60
C ARG A 16 -10.77 -11.65 14.79
N ASP A 17 -9.66 -12.15 14.24
CA ASP A 17 -9.18 -13.52 14.41
C ASP A 17 -8.29 -13.71 15.65
N GLY A 18 -8.18 -12.70 16.52
CA GLY A 18 -7.41 -12.76 17.77
C GLY A 18 -5.90 -12.60 17.61
N ARG A 19 -5.39 -12.42 16.38
CA ARG A 19 -3.96 -12.16 16.16
C ARG A 19 -3.57 -10.75 16.63
N PRO A 20 -2.44 -10.58 17.33
CA PRO A 20 -1.97 -9.27 17.77
C PRO A 20 -1.52 -8.40 16.58
N THR A 21 -1.72 -7.09 16.72
CA THR A 21 -1.21 -6.06 15.83
C THR A 21 -0.04 -5.35 16.50
N PHE A 22 1.11 -5.26 15.84
CA PHE A 22 2.32 -4.60 16.36
C PHE A 22 2.54 -3.22 15.70
N PRO A 23 3.19 -2.28 16.41
CA PRO A 23 3.50 -0.96 15.85
C PRO A 23 4.53 -1.06 14.71
N ILE A 24 4.40 -0.16 13.72
CA ILE A 24 5.36 -0.05 12.62
C ILE A 24 6.53 0.82 13.09
N LEU A 25 7.73 0.24 13.18
CA LEU A 25 8.89 0.85 13.84
C LEU A 25 9.45 2.11 13.17
N SER A 26 8.98 2.45 11.97
CA SER A 26 9.42 3.61 11.21
C SER A 26 8.29 4.57 10.85
N ALA A 27 7.08 4.32 11.35
CA ALA A 27 5.96 5.22 11.13
C ALA A 27 6.06 6.42 12.08
N ASP A 28 5.86 7.63 11.55
CA ASP A 28 5.77 8.84 12.35
C ASP A 28 4.42 8.83 13.10
N PRO A 29 4.42 8.82 14.45
CA PRO A 29 3.18 8.84 15.22
C PRO A 29 2.40 10.15 15.10
N THR A 30 2.99 11.19 14.53
CA THR A 30 2.37 12.51 14.31
C THR A 30 1.92 12.73 12.87
N ASP A 31 2.05 11.73 12.00
CA ASP A 31 1.54 11.81 10.63
C ASP A 31 0.02 12.06 10.65
N ALA A 32 -0.42 13.16 10.05
CA ALA A 32 -1.81 13.54 9.93
C ALA A 32 -2.65 12.51 9.15
N SER A 33 -2.01 11.63 8.37
CA SER A 33 -2.65 10.46 7.75
C SER A 33 -3.22 9.48 8.79
N ASN A 34 -2.65 9.42 9.99
CA ASN A 34 -3.11 8.51 11.05
C ASN A 34 -4.55 8.81 11.52
N ASP A 35 -4.99 10.07 11.43
CA ASP A 35 -6.35 10.50 11.81
C ASP A 35 -7.40 10.21 10.72
N GLN A 36 -6.98 9.77 9.54
CA GLN A 36 -7.89 9.42 8.44
C GLN A 36 -8.45 8.00 8.56
N LEU A 37 -8.04 7.26 9.59
CA LEU A 37 -8.60 5.94 9.88
C LEU A 37 -10.06 6.11 10.35
N PRO A 38 -11.04 5.44 9.70
CA PRO A 38 -12.41 5.50 10.14
C PRO A 38 -12.54 4.96 11.56
N ASP A 39 -13.22 5.71 12.43
CA ASP A 39 -13.54 5.28 13.80
C ASP A 39 -14.37 3.97 13.74
N PRO A 40 -13.88 2.85 14.30
CA PRO A 40 -14.59 1.58 14.27
C PRO A 40 -15.90 1.58 15.09
N ALA A 41 -16.13 2.60 15.93
CA ALA A 41 -17.34 2.75 16.75
C ALA A 41 -18.37 3.73 16.16
N ALA A 42 -18.03 4.46 15.10
CA ALA A 42 -18.94 5.45 14.51
C ALA A 42 -20.02 4.77 13.63
N PRO A 43 -21.31 5.09 13.81
CA PRO A 43 -22.32 4.71 12.82
C PRO A 43 -21.96 5.35 11.47
N PRO A 44 -22.31 4.73 10.32
CA PRO A 44 -21.99 5.28 9.00
C PRO A 44 -22.75 6.60 8.80
N SER A 45 -22.13 7.71 9.20
CA SER A 45 -22.68 9.04 9.04
C SER A 45 -22.29 9.57 7.66
N ALA A 46 -23.31 10.02 6.92
CA ALA A 46 -23.19 10.58 5.59
C ALA A 46 -22.42 11.92 5.62
N ALA A 47 -21.14 11.89 5.23
CA ALA A 47 -20.34 13.06 4.84
C ALA A 47 -19.31 12.62 3.77
N PRO A 48 -18.91 13.50 2.83
CA PRO A 48 -18.49 13.10 1.49
C PRO A 48 -17.24 12.24 1.55
N ALA A 49 -17.41 11.00 1.11
CA ALA A 49 -16.37 10.00 1.03
C ALA A 49 -15.15 10.58 0.30
N ALA A 50 -13.96 10.45 0.91
CA ALA A 50 -12.72 10.30 0.14
C ALA A 50 -13.02 9.36 -1.04
N PRO A 51 -12.52 9.63 -2.26
CA PRO A 51 -12.90 8.88 -3.45
C PRO A 51 -12.78 7.41 -3.10
N ALA A 52 -13.95 6.75 -3.01
CA ALA A 52 -14.02 5.36 -2.64
C ALA A 52 -12.97 4.67 -3.51
N VAL A 53 -12.00 3.99 -2.88
CA VAL A 53 -11.13 3.09 -3.59
C VAL A 53 -12.08 2.05 -4.16
N GLN A 54 -12.54 2.32 -5.37
CA GLN A 54 -13.47 1.47 -6.10
C GLN A 54 -12.75 0.13 -6.14
N PRO A 55 -13.31 -0.92 -5.52
CA PRO A 55 -12.71 -2.24 -5.62
C PRO A 55 -12.61 -2.54 -7.12
N MET A 56 -11.39 -2.47 -7.66
CA MET A 56 -11.17 -2.78 -9.07
C MET A 56 -11.60 -4.21 -9.28
N ASP A 57 -12.43 -4.44 -10.30
CA ASP A 57 -12.82 -5.80 -10.64
C ASP A 57 -11.58 -6.62 -11.05
N GLN A 58 -11.67 -7.94 -10.86
CA GLN A 58 -10.56 -8.86 -11.14
C GLN A 58 -10.12 -8.80 -12.61
N GLU A 59 -11.05 -8.51 -13.52
CA GLU A 59 -10.78 -8.40 -14.95
C GLU A 59 -9.91 -7.18 -15.27
N THR A 60 -10.22 -6.03 -14.69
CA THR A 60 -9.48 -4.78 -14.83
C THR A 60 -8.08 -4.93 -14.25
N LEU A 61 -7.95 -5.54 -13.07
CA LEU A 61 -6.64 -5.86 -12.49
C LEU A 61 -5.82 -6.76 -13.42
N SER A 62 -6.41 -7.82 -13.97
CA SER A 62 -5.71 -8.72 -14.91
C SER A 62 -5.24 -8.00 -16.18
N LYS A 63 -6.04 -7.08 -16.72
CA LYS A 63 -5.70 -6.27 -17.89
C LYS A 63 -4.54 -5.31 -17.61
N LEU A 64 -4.52 -4.71 -16.42
CA LEU A 64 -3.41 -3.82 -16.00
C LEU A 64 -2.10 -4.60 -15.87
N LEU A 65 -2.11 -5.75 -15.20
CA LEU A 65 -0.93 -6.61 -15.05
C LEU A 65 -0.40 -7.13 -16.38
N ALA A 66 -1.28 -7.52 -17.30
CA ALA A 66 -0.88 -7.97 -18.65
C ALA A 66 -0.18 -6.84 -19.44
N ARG A 67 -0.67 -5.61 -19.32
CA ARG A 67 -0.05 -4.44 -19.96
C ARG A 67 1.32 -4.13 -19.36
N GLU A 68 1.44 -4.19 -18.03
CA GLU A 68 2.72 -3.96 -17.33
C GLU A 68 3.77 -4.99 -17.77
N ARG A 69 3.41 -6.27 -17.84
CA ARG A 69 4.29 -7.33 -18.35
C ARG A 69 4.75 -7.05 -19.79
N GLN A 70 3.82 -6.71 -20.68
CA GLN A 70 4.15 -6.42 -22.08
C GLN A 70 5.13 -5.24 -22.22
N GLN A 71 4.96 -4.21 -21.38
CA GLN A 71 5.88 -3.06 -21.36
C GLN A 71 7.27 -3.46 -20.86
N GLY A 72 7.35 -4.29 -19.81
CA GLY A 72 8.60 -4.84 -19.30
C GLY A 72 9.33 -5.69 -20.33
N GLU A 73 8.62 -6.57 -21.04
CA GLU A 73 9.18 -7.39 -22.11
C GLU A 73 9.76 -6.52 -23.24
N ARG A 74 9.01 -5.52 -23.72
CA ARG A 74 9.50 -4.58 -24.74
C ARG A 74 10.71 -3.77 -24.28
N ALA A 75 10.72 -3.32 -23.02
CA ALA A 75 11.85 -2.60 -22.45
C ALA A 75 13.11 -3.49 -22.36
N SER A 76 12.94 -4.76 -22.01
CA SER A 76 14.03 -5.73 -21.94
C SER A 76 14.65 -6.03 -23.31
N VAL A 77 13.80 -6.19 -24.35
CA VAL A 77 14.26 -6.38 -25.73
C VAL A 77 15.00 -5.15 -26.24
N ARG A 78 14.48 -3.93 -25.98
CA ARG A 78 15.18 -2.69 -26.34
C ARG A 78 16.57 -2.60 -25.71
N LYS A 79 16.68 -2.89 -24.40
CA LYS A 79 17.98 -2.91 -23.70
C LYS A 79 18.94 -3.96 -24.28
N LEU A 80 18.42 -5.13 -24.67
CA LEU A 80 19.23 -6.18 -25.29
C LEU A 80 19.77 -5.73 -26.66
N VAL A 81 18.92 -5.12 -27.49
CA VAL A 81 19.34 -4.57 -28.79
C VAL A 81 20.37 -3.47 -28.61
N GLU A 82 20.13 -2.51 -27.71
CA GLU A 82 21.08 -1.43 -27.40
C GLU A 82 22.44 -1.99 -26.96
N ARG A 83 22.45 -2.98 -26.06
CA ARG A 83 23.69 -3.64 -25.61
C ARG A 83 24.40 -4.37 -26.74
N ARG A 84 23.67 -5.00 -27.66
CA ARG A 84 24.26 -5.70 -28.82
C ARG A 84 24.83 -4.72 -29.85
N CYS A 85 24.20 -3.57 -30.06
CA CYS A 85 24.66 -2.56 -31.00
C CYS A 85 25.87 -1.75 -30.51
N HIS A 86 26.15 -1.70 -29.20
CA HIS A 86 27.32 -1.03 -28.64
C HIS A 86 28.59 -1.90 -28.61
N VAL A 87 28.50 -3.17 -29.02
CA VAL A 87 29.62 -4.14 -29.02
C VAL A 87 30.19 -4.36 -30.45
N GLY A 88 29.70 -3.61 -31.44
CA GLY A 88 30.26 -3.57 -32.80
C GLY A 88 30.91 -2.21 -33.07
#